data_AF-A0AAQ3XH91-F1
#
_entry.id   AF-A0AAQ3XH91-F1
#
_cell.length_a   1.000
_cell.length_b   1.000
_cell.length_c   1.000
_cell.angle_alpha   90.00
_cell.angle_beta   90.00
_cell.angle_gamma   90.00
#
_symmetry.space_group_name_H-M   'P 1'
#
loop_
_entity.id
_entity.type
_entity.pdbx_description
1 polymer ?
#
loop_
_entity_poly.entity_id
_entity_poly.type
_entity_poly.pdbx_seq_one_letter_code
_entity_poly.pdbx_strand_id
1 'polypeptide(L)'
;MASGQESREELEQMAQEGQTVVPGGTGGKSLEAQERLAEGRSHGGQTRREQLGHEGYSEMGGKGGNTRKEQLGHEGYSEMGSKGGNARKEQLGEEGYKEMGSKGGNTRKEQLGHEGYSEMGRKGGLSTMDESGGERAAREGIDIDESKFRTK
;
A
#
# COMPACT_ATOMS: atom_id res chain seq x y z
N MET A 1 2.43 13.46 21.11
CA MET A 1 2.89 12.16 20.59
C MET A 1 3.61 11.45 21.72
N ALA A 2 2.90 10.61 22.47
CA ALA A 2 3.47 9.82 23.54
C ALA A 2 3.80 8.43 23.00
N SER A 3 5.08 8.13 22.79
CA SER A 3 5.59 6.75 22.61
C SER A 3 7.12 6.68 22.53
N GLY A 4 7.83 7.69 23.03
CA GLY A 4 9.27 7.67 23.10
C GLY A 4 9.68 7.10 24.45
N GLN A 5 10.12 5.84 24.47
CA GLN A 5 10.62 5.08 25.63
C GLN A 5 9.53 4.35 26.42
N GLU A 6 8.92 3.32 25.81
CA GLU A 6 8.71 2.10 26.61
C GLU A 6 10.09 1.71 27.16
N SER A 7 10.17 1.48 28.46
CA SER A 7 11.44 1.08 29.04
C SER A 7 11.88 -0.22 28.38
N ARG A 8 13.17 -0.35 28.11
CA ARG A 8 13.73 -1.58 27.53
C ARG A 8 13.32 -2.82 28.33
N GLU A 9 13.09 -2.65 29.63
CA GLU A 9 12.60 -3.67 30.55
C GLU A 9 11.13 -4.06 30.29
N GLU A 10 10.25 -3.11 29.98
CA GLU A 10 8.86 -3.40 29.57
C GLU A 10 8.81 -4.16 28.25
N LEU A 11 9.59 -3.73 27.26
CA LEU A 11 9.72 -4.44 25.98
C LEU A 11 10.25 -5.86 26.16
N GLU A 12 11.21 -6.04 27.06
CA GLU A 12 11.78 -7.33 27.42
C GLU A 12 10.74 -8.23 28.11
N GLN A 13 9.96 -7.71 29.05
CA GLN A 13 8.87 -8.47 29.70
C GLN A 13 7.81 -8.91 28.69
N MET A 14 7.37 -8.00 27.81
CA MET A 14 6.42 -8.33 26.75
C MET A 14 6.98 -9.39 25.79
N ALA A 15 8.26 -9.29 25.42
CA ALA A 15 8.92 -10.31 24.60
C ALA A 15 8.99 -11.67 25.32
N GLN A 16 9.26 -11.70 26.63
CA GLN A 16 9.28 -12.92 27.44
C GLN A 16 7.91 -13.60 27.52
N GLU A 17 6.84 -12.82 27.56
CA GLU A 17 5.46 -13.28 27.43
C GLU A 17 5.12 -13.78 26.01
N GLY A 18 6.04 -13.63 25.05
CA GLY A 18 5.91 -14.09 23.67
C GLY A 18 5.26 -13.06 22.74
N GLN A 19 5.05 -11.83 23.19
CA GLN A 19 4.55 -10.74 22.35
C GLN A 19 5.64 -10.29 21.36
N THR A 20 5.23 -9.86 20.16
CA THR A 20 6.18 -9.29 19.19
C THR A 20 6.27 -7.78 19.41
N VAL A 21 7.43 -7.33 19.86
CA VAL A 21 7.74 -5.91 20.12
C VAL A 21 8.66 -5.31 19.04
N VAL A 22 9.37 -6.14 18.27
CA VAL A 22 10.16 -5.70 17.12
C VAL A 22 9.47 -6.09 15.81
N PRO A 23 9.12 -5.13 14.93
CA PRO A 23 8.59 -5.43 13.60
C PRO A 23 9.54 -6.33 12.81
N GLY A 24 9.02 -7.43 12.26
CA GLY A 24 9.83 -8.42 11.55
C GLY A 24 10.61 -9.37 12.46
N GLY A 25 10.57 -9.21 13.78
CA GLY A 25 11.25 -10.04 14.78
C GLY A 25 10.41 -11.14 15.42
N THR A 26 9.29 -11.54 14.80
CA THR A 26 8.34 -12.50 15.39
C THR A 26 8.99 -13.83 15.78
N GLY A 27 8.71 -14.29 17.00
CA GLY A 27 9.10 -15.62 17.52
C GLY A 27 10.24 -15.64 18.56
N GLY A 28 10.90 -14.51 18.82
CA GLY A 28 11.92 -14.38 19.89
C GLY A 28 11.30 -14.09 21.26
N LYS A 29 11.84 -14.68 22.34
CA LYS A 29 11.38 -14.48 23.74
C LYS A 29 12.16 -13.40 24.51
N SER A 30 12.95 -12.59 23.82
CA SER A 30 13.64 -11.42 24.36
C SER A 30 13.70 -10.35 23.30
N LEU A 31 13.85 -9.09 23.71
CA LEU A 31 13.98 -7.97 22.78
C LEU A 31 15.14 -8.22 21.80
N GLU A 32 16.30 -8.61 22.34
CA GLU A 32 17.50 -8.89 21.53
C GLU A 32 17.27 -10.04 20.53
N ALA A 33 16.55 -11.09 20.92
CA ALA A 33 16.24 -12.19 20.01
C ALA A 33 15.35 -11.72 18.86
N GLN A 34 14.36 -10.87 19.14
CA GLN A 34 13.49 -10.31 18.11
C GLN A 34 14.26 -9.35 17.19
N GLU A 35 15.15 -8.52 17.73
CA GLU A 35 16.04 -7.64 16.94
C GLU A 35 16.89 -8.46 15.97
N ARG A 36 17.59 -9.50 16.46
CA ARG A 36 18.41 -10.39 15.63
C ARG A 36 17.60 -11.12 14.55
N LEU A 37 16.36 -11.53 14.86
CA LEU A 37 15.47 -12.15 13.88
C LEU A 37 15.02 -11.17 12.79
N ALA A 38 14.68 -9.94 13.17
CA ALA A 38 14.29 -8.89 12.23
C ALA A 38 15.45 -8.54 11.30
N GLU A 39 16.64 -8.34 11.86
CA GLU A 39 17.88 -8.05 11.13
C GLU A 39 18.23 -9.21 10.18
N GLY A 40 18.23 -10.45 10.68
CA GLY A 40 18.52 -11.63 9.88
C GLY A 40 17.56 -11.83 8.69
N ARG A 41 16.27 -11.56 8.88
CA ARG A 41 15.27 -11.61 7.79
C ARG A 41 15.47 -10.50 6.77
N SER A 42 15.76 -9.28 7.23
CA SER A 42 16.09 -8.15 6.36
C SER A 42 17.31 -8.47 5.49
N HIS A 43 18.40 -8.93 6.12
CA HIS A 43 19.60 -9.34 5.40
C HIS A 43 19.36 -10.50 4.44
N GLY A 44 18.61 -11.53 4.85
CA GLY A 44 18.24 -12.62 3.94
C GLY A 44 17.49 -12.14 2.69
N GLY A 45 16.59 -11.16 2.86
CA GLY A 45 15.90 -10.50 1.75
C GLY A 45 16.84 -9.72 0.84
N GLN A 46 17.76 -8.94 1.41
CA GLN A 46 18.78 -8.19 0.66
C GLN A 46 19.71 -9.11 -0.12
N THR A 47 20.26 -10.14 0.52
CA THR A 47 21.10 -11.16 -0.16
C THR A 47 20.33 -11.81 -1.30
N ARG A 48 19.05 -12.16 -1.10
CA ARG A 48 18.26 -12.76 -2.17
C ARG A 48 18.01 -11.78 -3.33
N ARG A 49 17.83 -10.50 -3.03
CA ARG A 49 17.71 -9.43 -4.04
C ARG A 49 19.00 -9.26 -4.83
N GLU A 50 20.15 -9.32 -4.19
CA GLU A 50 21.46 -9.27 -4.87
C GLU A 50 21.68 -10.47 -5.79
N GLN A 51 21.33 -11.68 -5.32
CA GLN A 51 21.48 -12.92 -6.10
C GLN A 51 20.58 -12.96 -7.35
N LEU A 52 19.35 -12.46 -7.24
CA LEU A 52 18.37 -12.49 -8.33
C LEU A 52 18.36 -11.23 -9.21
N GLY A 53 19.03 -10.17 -8.75
CA GLY A 53 18.83 -8.83 -9.29
C GLY A 53 17.44 -8.25 -8.97
N HIS A 54 17.24 -6.98 -9.33
CA HIS A 54 15.98 -6.29 -9.10
C HIS A 54 14.80 -7.00 -9.78
N GLU A 55 14.95 -7.37 -11.05
CA GLU A 55 13.87 -7.96 -11.84
C GLU A 55 13.44 -9.32 -11.29
N GLY A 56 14.40 -10.21 -11.03
CA GLY A 56 14.11 -11.53 -10.47
C GLY A 56 13.51 -11.47 -9.07
N TYR A 57 13.94 -10.52 -8.23
CA TYR A 57 13.35 -10.31 -6.91
C TYR A 57 11.91 -9.78 -7.00
N SER A 58 11.65 -8.80 -7.89
CA SER A 58 10.31 -8.29 -8.15
C SER A 58 9.38 -9.38 -8.71
N GLU A 59 9.87 -10.20 -9.64
CA GLU A 59 9.11 -11.31 -10.21
C GLU A 59 8.72 -12.33 -9.14
N MET A 60 9.64 -12.67 -8.23
CA MET A 60 9.36 -13.55 -7.09
C MET A 60 8.26 -12.97 -6.19
N GLY A 61 8.33 -11.69 -5.85
CA GLY A 61 7.30 -11.01 -5.07
C GLY A 61 5.94 -11.02 -5.76
N GLY A 62 5.93 -10.75 -7.07
CA GLY A 62 4.73 -10.81 -7.91
C GLY A 62 4.12 -12.22 -7.96
N LYS A 63 4.95 -13.25 -8.13
CA LYS A 63 4.52 -14.66 -8.08
C LYS A 63 3.87 -15.00 -6.73
N GLY A 64 4.51 -14.64 -5.61
CA GLY A 64 3.94 -14.84 -4.28
C GLY A 64 2.59 -14.14 -4.10
N GLY A 65 2.46 -12.91 -4.58
CA GLY A 65 1.21 -12.16 -4.57
C GLY A 65 0.11 -12.83 -5.40
N ASN A 66 0.44 -13.30 -6.61
CA ASN A 66 -0.51 -14.01 -7.48
C ASN A 66 -0.96 -15.33 -6.86
N THR A 67 -0.03 -16.13 -6.33
CA THR A 67 -0.37 -17.37 -5.62
C THR A 67 -1.30 -17.09 -4.43
N ARG A 68 -1.05 -16.01 -3.68
CA ARG A 68 -1.93 -15.64 -2.55
C ARG A 68 -3.31 -15.19 -3.02
N LYS A 69 -3.39 -14.46 -4.13
CA LYS A 69 -4.65 -14.06 -4.77
C LYS A 69 -5.47 -15.27 -5.21
N GLU A 70 -4.83 -16.27 -5.80
CA GLU A 70 -5.49 -17.53 -6.20
C GLU A 70 -6.02 -18.29 -4.99
N GLN A 71 -5.22 -18.41 -3.92
CA GLN A 71 -5.62 -19.09 -2.69
C GLN A 71 -6.83 -18.45 -1.99
N LEU A 72 -6.90 -17.12 -1.99
CA LEU A 72 -7.95 -16.36 -1.29
C LEU A 72 -9.18 -16.08 -2.15
N GLY A 73 -9.06 -16.22 -3.47
CA GLY A 73 -10.07 -15.76 -4.41
C GLY A 73 -10.22 -14.23 -4.44
N HIS A 74 -11.18 -13.77 -5.24
CA HIS A 74 -11.42 -12.33 -5.45
C HIS A 74 -11.82 -11.59 -4.16
N GLU A 75 -12.76 -12.16 -3.40
CA GLU A 75 -13.27 -11.56 -2.17
C GLU A 75 -12.19 -11.48 -1.09
N GLY A 76 -11.49 -12.59 -0.82
CA GLY A 76 -10.44 -12.60 0.21
C GLY A 76 -9.25 -11.72 -0.12
N TYR A 77 -8.88 -11.60 -1.40
CA TYR A 77 -7.82 -10.67 -1.82
C TYR A 77 -8.27 -9.21 -1.69
N SER A 78 -9.52 -8.90 -2.05
CA SER A 78 -10.10 -7.56 -1.92
C SER A 78 -10.23 -7.15 -0.45
N GLU A 79 -10.64 -8.06 0.43
CA GLU A 79 -10.68 -7.85 1.87
C GLU A 79 -9.29 -7.55 2.44
N MET A 80 -8.27 -8.30 2.03
CA MET A 80 -6.88 -8.05 2.44
C MET A 80 -6.40 -6.65 2.01
N GLY A 81 -6.68 -6.26 0.76
CA GLY A 81 -6.36 -4.92 0.28
C GLY A 81 -7.06 -3.83 1.09
N SER A 82 -8.34 -4.04 1.41
CA SER A 82 -9.14 -3.13 2.24
C SER A 82 -8.58 -3.01 3.66
N LYS A 83 -8.20 -4.13 4.29
CA LYS A 83 -7.54 -4.14 5.60
C LYS A 83 -6.22 -3.37 5.58
N GLY A 84 -5.39 -3.58 4.55
CA GLY A 84 -4.14 -2.84 4.38
C GLY A 84 -4.36 -1.32 4.22
N GLY A 85 -5.37 -0.92 3.45
CA GLY A 85 -5.75 0.49 3.30
C GLY A 85 -6.23 1.11 4.62
N ASN A 86 -7.06 0.40 5.37
CA ASN A 86 -7.55 0.87 6.67
C ASN A 86 -6.42 0.99 7.70
N ALA A 87 -5.53 0.00 7.80
CA ALA A 87 -4.36 0.07 8.67
C ALA A 87 -3.46 1.27 8.33
N ARG A 88 -3.29 1.56 7.03
CA ARG A 88 -2.52 2.72 6.60
C ARG A 88 -3.20 4.05 6.95
N LYS A 89 -4.53 4.12 6.80
CA LYS A 89 -5.32 5.29 7.20
C LYS A 89 -5.21 5.56 8.69
N GLU A 90 -5.27 4.52 9.51
CA GLU A 90 -5.11 4.62 10.97
C GLU A 90 -3.71 5.12 11.36
N GLN A 91 -2.65 4.56 10.76
CA GLN A 91 -1.26 4.98 11.00
C GLN A 91 -0.99 6.46 10.67
N LEU A 92 -1.63 6.97 9.61
CA LEU A 92 -1.42 8.34 9.13
C LEU A 92 -2.35 9.36 9.78
N GLY A 93 -3.48 8.90 10.33
CA GLY A 93 -4.59 9.75 10.71
C GLY A 93 -5.26 10.44 9.52
N GLU A 94 -6.28 11.25 9.81
CA GLU A 94 -7.08 11.95 8.78
C GLU A 94 -6.23 12.91 7.93
N GLU A 95 -5.44 13.76 8.58
CA GLU A 95 -4.60 14.75 7.89
C GLU A 95 -3.52 14.08 7.04
N GLY A 96 -2.83 13.06 7.56
CA GLY A 96 -1.81 12.35 6.80
C GLY A 96 -2.39 11.59 5.60
N TYR A 97 -3.59 11.02 5.74
CA TYR A 97 -4.28 10.37 4.62
C TYR A 97 -4.73 11.37 3.56
N LYS A 98 -5.25 12.54 3.98
CA LYS A 98 -5.64 13.65 3.09
C LYS A 98 -4.43 14.23 2.36
N GLU A 99 -3.31 14.40 3.04
CA GLU A 99 -2.05 14.84 2.44
C GLU A 99 -1.55 13.84 1.40
N MET A 100 -1.59 12.53 1.70
CA MET A 100 -1.23 11.49 0.75
C MET A 100 -2.10 11.53 -0.52
N GLY A 101 -3.43 11.65 -0.35
CA GLY A 101 -4.35 11.80 -1.48
C GLY A 101 -4.06 13.05 -2.31
N SER A 102 -3.78 14.17 -1.65
CA SER A 102 -3.44 15.44 -2.30
C SER A 102 -2.13 15.35 -3.09
N LYS A 103 -1.09 14.71 -2.51
CA LYS A 103 0.18 14.44 -3.20
C LYS A 103 -0.03 13.57 -4.45
N GLY A 104 -0.79 12.49 -4.33
CA GLY A 104 -1.13 11.63 -5.47
C GLY A 104 -1.87 12.39 -6.58
N GLY A 105 -2.84 13.23 -6.21
CA GLY A 105 -3.57 14.09 -7.15
C GLY A 105 -2.64 15.09 -7.86
N ASN A 106 -1.73 15.74 -7.13
CA ASN A 106 -0.76 16.67 -7.71
C ASN A 106 0.22 15.97 -8.66
N THR A 107 0.77 14.82 -8.27
CA THR A 107 1.62 14.01 -9.17
C THR A 107 0.87 13.63 -10.44
N ARG A 108 -0.40 13.24 -10.32
CA ARG A 108 -1.23 12.90 -11.49
C ARG A 108 -1.46 14.12 -12.38
N LYS A 109 -1.71 15.29 -11.79
CA LYS A 109 -1.88 16.55 -12.51
C LYS A 109 -0.62 16.95 -13.27
N GLU A 110 0.56 16.76 -12.67
CA GLU A 110 1.85 17.01 -13.33
C GLU A 110 2.07 16.06 -14.51
N GLN A 111 1.78 14.77 -14.34
CA GLN A 111 1.95 13.76 -15.39
C GLN A 111 1.04 13.98 -16.62
N LEU A 112 -0.21 14.38 -16.38
CA LEU A 112 -1.21 14.53 -17.44
C LEU A 112 -1.31 15.96 -18.00
N GLY A 113 -0.77 16.94 -17.27
CA GLY A 113 -1.04 18.34 -17.52
C GLY A 113 -2.46 18.76 -17.13
N HIS A 114 -2.73 20.07 -17.26
CA HIS A 114 -3.98 20.66 -16.82
C HIS A 114 -5.21 20.08 -17.51
N GLU A 115 -5.14 19.86 -18.83
CA GLU A 115 -6.26 19.35 -19.63
C GLU A 115 -6.59 17.90 -19.29
N GLY A 116 -5.60 17.00 -19.28
CA GLY A 116 -5.83 15.59 -18.95
C GLY A 116 -6.33 15.37 -17.53
N TYR A 117 -5.83 16.16 -16.56
CA TYR A 117 -6.34 16.13 -15.19
C TYR A 117 -7.78 16.64 -15.09
N SER A 118 -8.11 17.72 -15.80
CA SER A 118 -9.45 18.31 -15.77
C SER A 118 -10.48 17.41 -16.44
N GLU A 119 -10.15 16.76 -17.56
CA GLU A 119 -11.02 15.77 -18.22
C GLU A 119 -11.23 14.52 -17.36
N MET A 120 -10.20 14.07 -16.65
CA MET A 120 -10.32 12.97 -15.70
C MET A 120 -11.25 13.34 -14.54
N GLY A 121 -11.13 14.56 -14.01
CA GLY A 121 -12.05 15.10 -13.01
C GLY A 121 -13.49 15.19 -13.53
N ARG A 122 -13.67 15.63 -14.78
CA ARG A 122 -14.98 15.68 -15.45
C ARG A 122 -15.60 14.29 -15.57
N LYS A 123 -14.84 13.28 -16.02
CA LYS A 123 -15.29 11.88 -16.05
C LYS A 123 -15.66 11.38 -14.66
N GLY A 124 -14.83 11.65 -13.65
CA GLY A 124 -15.10 11.30 -12.26
C GLY A 124 -16.42 11.89 -11.74
N GLY A 125 -16.66 13.19 -12.00
CA GLY A 125 -17.86 13.90 -11.57
C GLY A 125 -19.17 13.45 -12.24
N LEU A 126 -19.11 12.70 -13.34
CA LEU A 126 -20.27 12.09 -13.98
C LEU A 126 -20.66 10.75 -13.35
N SER A 127 -19.77 10.13 -12.56
CA SER A 127 -20.03 8.81 -11.98
C SER A 127 -21.18 8.86 -10.95
N THR A 128 -22.05 7.85 -10.97
CA THR A 128 -23.13 7.67 -10.00
C THR A 128 -22.98 6.33 -9.28
N MET A 129 -23.97 5.95 -8.46
CA MET A 129 -23.98 4.62 -7.82
C MET A 129 -24.17 3.49 -8.84
N ASP A 130 -24.93 3.74 -9.91
CA ASP A 130 -25.39 2.71 -10.84
C ASP A 130 -24.65 2.72 -12.19
N GLU A 131 -24.00 3.83 -12.54
CA GLU A 131 -23.26 3.99 -13.80
C GLU A 131 -21.90 4.66 -13.57
N SER A 132 -20.88 4.18 -14.28
CA SER A 132 -19.58 4.83 -14.31
C SER A 132 -19.65 6.14 -15.11
N GLY A 133 -18.77 7.09 -14.79
CA GLY A 133 -18.74 8.37 -15.51
C GLY A 133 -18.42 8.25 -17.01
N GLY A 134 -17.74 7.17 -17.44
CA GLY A 134 -17.51 6.89 -18.86
C GLY A 134 -18.78 6.43 -19.57
N GLU A 135 -19.54 5.52 -18.95
CA GLU A 135 -20.83 5.04 -19.49
C GLU A 135 -21.83 6.19 -19.59
N ARG A 136 -21.90 7.02 -18.54
CA ARG A 136 -22.76 8.20 -18.53
C ARG A 136 -22.37 9.21 -19.60
N ALA A 137 -21.07 9.48 -19.76
CA ALA A 137 -20.57 10.39 -20.78
C ALA A 137 -20.98 9.93 -22.19
N ALA A 138 -20.84 8.63 -22.49
CA ALA A 138 -21.27 8.06 -23.75
C ALA A 138 -22.80 8.18 -23.96
N ARG A 139 -23.61 7.91 -22.93
CA ARG A 139 -25.08 8.01 -22.98
C ARG A 139 -25.56 9.44 -23.21
N GLU A 140 -24.91 10.42 -22.59
CA GLU A 140 -25.27 11.85 -22.68
C GLU A 140 -24.59 12.57 -23.85
N GLY A 141 -23.79 11.86 -24.67
CA GLY A 141 -23.07 12.45 -25.79
C GLY A 141 -21.97 13.43 -25.37
N ILE A 142 -21.45 13.28 -24.15
CA ILE A 142 -20.34 14.07 -23.63
C ILE A 142 -19.04 13.46 -24.13
N ASP A 143 -18.33 14.19 -24.98
CA ASP A 143 -17.01 13.78 -25.47
C ASP A 143 -15.97 13.86 -24.34
N ILE A 144 -15.26 12.76 -24.12
CA ILE A 144 -14.17 12.62 -23.14
C ILE A 144 -13.00 11.95 -23.84
N ASP A 145 -11.89 12.67 -23.95
CA ASP A 145 -10.69 12.14 -24.57
C ASP A 145 -9.85 11.34 -23.55
N GLU A 146 -10.16 10.05 -23.44
CA GLU A 146 -9.42 9.15 -22.56
C GLU A 146 -7.94 8.98 -22.93
N SER A 147 -7.54 9.36 -24.16
CA SER A 147 -6.13 9.33 -24.54
C SER A 147 -5.29 10.29 -23.68
N LYS A 148 -5.90 11.35 -23.14
CA LYS A 148 -5.28 12.31 -22.21
C LYS A 148 -5.06 11.77 -20.80
N PHE A 149 -5.52 10.55 -20.49
CA PHE A 149 -5.30 9.92 -19.18
C PHE A 149 -4.00 9.11 -19.11
N ARG A 150 -3.30 8.96 -20.23
CA ARG A 150 -2.02 8.27 -20.27
C ARG A 150 -0.91 9.26 -19.94
N THR A 151 0.04 8.80 -19.13
CA THR A 151 1.28 9.55 -18.90
C THR A 151 2.00 9.71 -20.23
N LYS A 152 2.51 10.91 -20.50
CA LYS A 152 3.34 11.19 -21.68
C LYS A 152 4.65 10.43 -21.64
#